data_AF-A0A8T5L7H8-F1
#
_entry.id   AF-A0A8T5L7H8-F1
#
_cell.length_a   1.000
_cell.length_b   1.000
_cell.length_c   1.000
_cell.angle_alpha   90.00
_cell.angle_beta   90.00
_cell.angle_gamma   90.00
#
_symmetry.space_group_name_H-M   'P 1'
#
loop_
_entity.id
_entity.type
_entity.pdbx_description
1 polymer ?
#
loop_
_entity_poly.entity_id
_entity_poly.type
_entity_poly.pdbx_seq_one_letter_code
_entity_poly.pdbx_strand_id
1 'polypeptide(L)'
;MAFTTVEIFALIIAIVSAIKILVIIWNPGKWIDGVKKLYVNPVVTSVVSLILAGVVLYYLLAEVTIVQIFAVLLFVALLAGSSLAVYSNEFFGLASKMMKGDVLKRAWLPILIWVGLIVWVLKVLLF
;
A
#
# COMPACT_ATOMS: atom_id res chain seq x y z
N MET A 1 28.76 0.27 9.14
CA MET A 1 28.08 -0.93 8.63
C MET A 1 27.22 -0.51 7.46
N ALA A 2 27.19 -1.30 6.38
CA ALA A 2 26.23 -1.09 5.30
C ALA A 2 24.87 -1.64 5.75
N PHE A 3 23.79 -0.92 5.43
CA PHE A 3 22.42 -1.37 5.73
C PHE A 3 22.04 -2.60 4.89
N THR A 4 21.23 -3.52 5.45
CA THR A 4 20.58 -4.59 4.68
C THR A 4 19.48 -4.04 3.78
N THR A 5 18.92 -4.87 2.89
CA THR A 5 17.88 -4.41 1.97
C THR A 5 16.60 -4.03 2.72
N VAL A 6 16.22 -4.83 3.72
CA VAL A 6 15.08 -4.51 4.59
C VAL A 6 15.31 -3.22 5.36
N GLU A 7 16.52 -2.99 5.88
CA GLU A 7 16.87 -1.76 6.58
C GLU A 7 16.81 -0.53 5.65
N ILE A 8 17.24 -0.67 4.39
CA ILE A 8 17.11 0.39 3.38
C ILE A 8 15.64 0.70 3.11
N PHE A 9 14.78 -0.31 2.92
CA PHE A 9 13.36 -0.11 2.70
C PHE A 9 12.67 0.54 3.91
N ALA A 10 13.02 0.11 5.12
CA ALA A 10 12.55 0.70 6.36
C ALA A 10 12.99 2.18 6.47
N LEU A 11 14.24 2.49 6.12
CA LEU A 11 14.76 3.86 6.12
C LEU A 11 14.02 4.74 5.12
N ILE A 12 13.81 4.25 3.89
CA ILE A 12 13.06 4.98 2.85
C ILE A 12 11.66 5.33 3.35
N ILE A 13 10.89 4.35 3.84
CA ILE A 13 9.51 4.61 4.27
C ILE A 13 9.45 5.46 5.54
N ALA A 14 10.41 5.33 6.45
CA ALA A 14 10.52 6.17 7.64
C ALA A 14 10.76 7.64 7.26
N ILE A 15 11.72 7.92 6.37
CA ILE A 15 12.02 9.26 5.89
C ILE A 15 10.81 9.86 5.15
N VAL A 16 10.22 9.10 4.21
CA VAL A 16 9.05 9.58 3.46
C VAL A 16 7.88 9.86 4.38
N SER A 17 7.64 9.02 5.39
CA SER A 17 6.55 9.21 6.36
C SER A 17 6.80 10.41 7.26
N ALA A 18 8.04 10.62 7.73
CA ALA A 18 8.41 11.79 8.51
C ALA A 18 8.21 13.08 7.71
N ILE A 19 8.72 13.12 6.46
CA ILE A 19 8.52 14.26 5.55
C ILE A 19 7.03 14.50 5.33
N LYS A 20 6.24 13.44 5.04
CA LYS A 20 4.80 13.55 4.85
C LYS A 20 4.12 14.19 6.04
N ILE A 21 4.43 13.74 7.26
CA ILE A 21 3.83 14.28 8.50
C ILE A 21 4.20 15.76 8.67
N LEU A 22 5.47 16.13 8.49
CA LEU A 22 5.92 17.53 8.58
C LEU A 22 5.22 18.42 7.55
N VAL A 23 5.08 17.95 6.31
CA VAL A 23 4.38 18.70 5.25
C VAL A 23 2.90 18.84 5.60
N ILE A 24 2.24 17.80 6.10
CA ILE A 24 0.82 17.88 6.48
C ILE A 24 0.62 18.85 7.64
N ILE A 25 1.49 18.85 8.66
CA ILE A 25 1.39 19.76 9.80
C ILE A 25 1.53 21.22 9.35
N TRP A 26 2.48 21.52 8.47
CA TRP A 26 2.72 22.91 8.03
C TRP A 26 1.80 23.37 6.90
N ASN A 27 1.46 22.49 5.95
CA ASN A 27 0.62 22.80 4.82
C ASN A 27 0.02 21.53 4.18
N PRO A 28 -1.18 21.10 4.62
CA PRO A 28 -1.86 19.93 4.04
C PRO A 28 -2.09 20.04 2.53
N GLY A 29 -2.34 21.25 2.03
CA GLY A 29 -2.58 21.52 0.61
C GLY A 29 -1.39 21.14 -0.27
N LYS A 30 -0.17 21.48 0.16
CA LYS A 30 1.07 21.13 -0.57
C LYS A 30 1.24 19.62 -0.72
N TRP A 31 0.91 18.85 0.32
CA TRP A 31 0.96 17.39 0.22
C TRP A 31 -0.02 16.88 -0.83
N ILE A 32 -1.27 17.36 -0.79
CA ILE A 32 -2.30 16.97 -1.75
C ILE A 32 -1.92 17.37 -3.19
N ASP A 33 -1.34 18.55 -3.41
CA ASP A 33 -0.90 18.98 -4.74
C ASP A 33 0.25 18.11 -5.27
N GLY A 34 1.17 17.71 -4.39
CA GLY A 34 2.23 16.74 -4.71
C GLY A 34 1.66 15.38 -5.11
N VAL A 35 0.71 14.86 -4.34
CA VAL A 35 0.04 13.59 -4.65
C VAL A 35 -0.75 13.69 -5.95
N LYS A 36 -1.48 14.78 -6.19
CA LYS A 36 -2.22 14.98 -7.45
C LYS A 36 -1.30 14.88 -8.67
N LYS A 37 -0.11 15.49 -8.61
CA LYS A 37 0.89 15.41 -9.69
C LYS A 37 1.31 13.97 -9.99
N LEU A 38 1.51 13.15 -8.96
CA LEU A 38 1.86 11.74 -9.11
C LEU A 38 0.76 10.93 -9.80
N TYR A 39 -0.51 11.30 -9.61
CA TYR A 39 -1.67 10.60 -10.15
C TYR A 39 -2.27 11.26 -11.42
N VAL A 40 -1.57 12.22 -12.05
CA VAL A 40 -2.03 12.87 -13.29
C VAL A 40 -2.27 11.85 -14.41
N ASN A 41 -1.46 10.79 -14.47
CA ASN A 41 -1.67 9.65 -15.35
C ASN A 41 -1.85 8.36 -14.55
N PRO A 42 -3.10 8.02 -14.16
CA PRO A 42 -3.39 6.87 -13.30
C PRO A 42 -2.86 5.53 -13.83
N VAL A 43 -2.81 5.36 -15.16
CA VAL A 43 -2.31 4.14 -15.79
C VAL A 43 -0.81 4.00 -15.57
N VAL A 44 -0.05 5.08 -15.84
CA VAL A 44 1.41 5.09 -15.60
C VAL A 44 1.71 4.90 -14.12
N THR A 45 1.01 5.62 -13.24
CA THR A 45 1.18 5.48 -11.78
C THR A 45 0.91 4.06 -11.32
N SER A 46 -0.14 3.42 -11.84
CA SER A 46 -0.49 2.03 -11.50
C SER A 46 0.58 1.05 -11.98
N VAL A 47 1.02 1.13 -13.22
CA VAL A 47 2.05 0.23 -13.78
C VAL A 47 3.37 0.38 -13.01
N VAL A 48 3.82 1.61 -12.79
CA VAL A 48 5.06 1.87 -12.03
C VAL A 48 4.95 1.34 -10.60
N SER A 49 3.80 1.55 -9.94
CA SER A 49 3.59 1.05 -8.58
C SER A 49 3.59 -0.48 -8.52
N LEU A 50 3.00 -1.16 -9.51
CA LEU A 50 3.01 -2.62 -9.57
C LEU A 50 4.41 -3.19 -9.81
N ILE A 51 5.20 -2.56 -10.68
CA ILE A 51 6.60 -2.94 -10.91
C ILE A 51 7.39 -2.78 -9.61
N LEU A 52 7.29 -1.61 -8.96
CA LEU A 52 7.99 -1.35 -7.70
C LEU A 52 7.54 -2.30 -6.59
N ALA A 53 6.25 -2.62 -6.50
CA ALA A 53 5.74 -3.59 -5.54
C ALA A 53 6.34 -4.99 -5.77
N GLY A 54 6.44 -5.44 -7.03
CA GLY A 54 7.10 -6.71 -7.38
C GLY A 54 8.58 -6.73 -7.04
N VAL A 55 9.30 -5.64 -7.32
CA VAL A 55 10.72 -5.48 -6.97
C VAL A 55 10.92 -5.53 -5.45
N VAL A 56 10.14 -4.75 -4.70
CA VAL A 56 10.20 -4.73 -3.24
C VAL A 56 9.88 -6.11 -2.67
N LEU A 57 8.83 -6.79 -3.16
CA LEU A 57 8.49 -8.14 -2.72
C LEU A 57 9.62 -9.14 -2.99
N TYR A 58 10.25 -9.10 -4.16
CA TYR A 58 11.38 -9.96 -4.50
C TYR A 58 12.53 -9.81 -3.50
N TYR A 59 12.92 -8.57 -3.18
CA TYR A 59 13.98 -8.29 -2.22
C TYR A 59 13.58 -8.61 -0.78
N LEU A 60 12.33 -8.34 -0.39
CA LEU A 60 11.83 -8.70 0.93
C LEU A 60 11.89 -10.22 1.13
N LEU A 61 11.51 -11.01 0.13
CA LEU A 61 11.52 -12.47 0.21
C LEU A 61 12.91 -13.10 0.40
N ALA A 62 13.99 -12.33 0.19
CA ALA A 62 15.34 -12.77 0.49
C ALA A 62 15.68 -12.69 2.00
N GLU A 63 14.97 -11.86 2.77
CA GLU A 63 15.26 -11.59 4.19
C GLU A 63 14.08 -11.96 5.11
N VAL A 64 12.84 -11.89 4.63
CA VAL A 64 11.61 -12.18 5.37
C VAL A 64 10.65 -13.06 4.59
N THR A 65 9.90 -13.91 5.31
CA THR A 65 8.93 -14.82 4.71
C THR A 65 7.62 -14.12 4.34
N ILE A 66 6.86 -14.71 3.41
CA ILE A 66 5.52 -14.22 3.04
C ILE A 66 4.57 -14.16 4.25
N VAL A 67 4.73 -15.08 5.21
CA VAL A 67 3.95 -15.10 6.47
C VAL A 67 4.26 -13.87 7.32
N GLN A 68 5.54 -13.52 7.47
CA GLN A 68 5.95 -12.31 8.20
C GLN A 68 5.45 -11.04 7.51
N ILE A 69 5.46 -10.99 6.18
CA ILE A 69 4.89 -9.87 5.40
C ILE A 69 3.40 -9.71 5.70
N PHE A 70 2.62 -10.81 5.69
CA PHE A 70 1.19 -10.78 6.02
C PHE A 70 0.92 -10.40 7.49
N ALA A 71 1.79 -10.80 8.42
CA ALA A 71 1.68 -10.39 9.82
C ALA A 71 1.86 -8.86 9.99
N VAL A 72 2.85 -8.27 9.32
CA VAL A 72 3.04 -6.80 9.30
C VAL A 72 1.88 -6.11 8.59
N LEU A 73 1.37 -6.70 7.50
CA LEU A 73 0.18 -6.19 6.80
C LEU A 73 -1.04 -6.13 7.71
N LEU A 74 -1.28 -7.15 8.55
CA LEU A 74 -2.35 -7.13 9.55
C LEU A 74 -2.17 -5.96 10.53
N PHE A 75 -0.97 -5.77 11.06
CA PHE A 75 -0.67 -4.64 11.93
C PHE A 75 -0.97 -3.28 11.26
N VAL A 76 -0.49 -3.09 10.02
CA VAL A 76 -0.75 -1.87 9.25
C VAL A 76 -2.24 -1.71 8.93
N ALA A 77 -2.95 -2.78 8.61
CA ALA A 77 -4.40 -2.75 8.33
C ALA A 77 -5.21 -2.31 9.56
N LEU A 78 -4.83 -2.74 10.77
CA LEU A 78 -5.47 -2.30 12.01
C LEU A 78 -5.23 -0.81 12.29
N LEU A 79 -4.01 -0.31 12.05
CA LEU A 79 -3.70 1.13 12.17
C LEU A 79 -4.41 1.98 11.10
N ALA A 80 -4.50 1.48 9.87
CA ALA A 80 -5.24 2.14 8.81
C ALA A 80 -6.74 2.16 9.12
N GLY A 81 -7.28 1.04 9.63
CA GLY A 81 -8.67 0.92 10.06
C GLY A 81 -9.06 1.92 11.14
N SER A 82 -8.19 2.13 12.15
CA SER A 82 -8.45 3.15 13.18
C SER A 82 -8.50 4.57 12.60
N SER A 83 -7.64 4.87 11.62
CA SER A 83 -7.62 6.16 10.93
C SER A 83 -8.86 6.37 10.05
N LEU A 84 -9.31 5.32 9.35
CA LEU A 84 -10.51 5.36 8.53
C LEU A 84 -11.79 5.44 9.37
N ALA A 85 -11.81 4.88 10.57
CA ALA A 85 -12.97 4.93 11.47
C ALA A 85 -13.36 6.37 11.83
N VAL A 86 -12.38 7.27 11.98
CA VAL A 86 -12.60 8.70 12.27
C VAL A 86 -13.38 9.40 11.14
N TYR A 87 -13.21 8.95 9.90
CA TYR A 87 -13.84 9.50 8.69
C TYR A 87 -14.77 8.49 8.01
N SER A 88 -15.44 7.66 8.83
CA SER A 88 -16.20 6.51 8.35
C SER A 88 -17.33 6.90 7.40
N ASN A 89 -18.07 7.98 7.69
CA ASN A 89 -19.18 8.44 6.87
C ASN A 89 -18.73 8.86 5.46
N GLU A 90 -17.65 9.63 5.37
CA GLU A 90 -17.04 10.06 4.11
C GLU A 90 -16.52 8.85 3.31
N PHE A 91 -15.88 7.91 4.02
CA PHE A 91 -15.35 6.70 3.41
C PHE A 91 -16.47 5.79 2.88
N PHE A 92 -17.54 5.56 3.64
CA PHE A 92 -18.70 4.78 3.16
C PHE A 92 -19.42 5.47 2.00
N GLY A 93 -19.51 6.80 2.00
CA GLY A 93 -20.02 7.59 0.89
C GLY A 93 -19.20 7.39 -0.40
N LEU A 94 -17.87 7.37 -0.29
CA LEU A 94 -16.98 7.10 -1.41
C LEU A 94 -17.08 5.64 -1.88
N ALA A 95 -17.02 4.69 -0.93
CA ALA A 95 -17.07 3.27 -1.22
C ALA A 95 -18.37 2.88 -1.93
N SER A 96 -19.52 3.38 -1.45
CA SER A 96 -20.82 3.10 -2.08
C SER A 96 -20.90 3.63 -3.52
N LYS A 97 -20.30 4.79 -3.81
CA LYS A 97 -20.19 5.31 -5.19
C LYS A 97 -19.30 4.42 -6.06
N MET A 98 -18.17 3.97 -5.54
CA MET A 98 -17.26 3.09 -6.27
C MET A 98 -17.92 1.75 -6.58
N MET A 99 -18.58 1.13 -5.58
CA MET A 99 -19.22 -0.18 -5.69
C MET A 99 -20.42 -0.25 -6.64
N LYS A 100 -21.05 0.90 -6.95
CA LYS A 100 -22.11 0.97 -7.98
C LYS A 100 -21.57 0.82 -9.40
N GLY A 101 -20.27 1.02 -9.61
CA GLY A 101 -19.62 0.80 -10.89
C GLY A 101 -19.10 -0.64 -11.04
N ASP A 102 -18.57 -0.93 -12.23
CA ASP A 102 -17.89 -2.20 -12.54
C ASP A 102 -16.49 -2.28 -11.85
N VAL A 103 -16.47 -2.28 -10.52
CA VAL A 103 -15.23 -2.31 -9.70
C VAL A 103 -14.36 -3.50 -10.09
N LEU A 104 -14.98 -4.67 -10.26
CA LEU A 104 -14.27 -5.89 -10.63
C LEU A 104 -13.54 -5.72 -11.96
N LYS A 105 -14.15 -5.09 -12.97
CA LYS A 105 -13.49 -4.84 -14.26
C LYS A 105 -12.42 -3.76 -14.19
N ARG A 106 -12.53 -2.81 -13.27
CA ARG A 106 -11.54 -1.72 -13.13
C ARG A 106 -10.34 -2.12 -12.28
N ALA A 107 -10.55 -2.98 -11.29
CA ALA A 107 -9.54 -3.41 -10.33
C ALA A 107 -9.15 -4.89 -10.49
N TRP A 108 -9.49 -5.54 -11.60
CA TRP A 108 -9.25 -6.97 -11.83
C TRP A 108 -7.79 -7.37 -11.62
N LEU A 109 -6.84 -6.54 -12.06
CA LEU A 109 -5.41 -6.84 -11.96
C LEU A 109 -4.92 -6.79 -10.51
N PRO A 110 -5.16 -5.71 -9.73
CA PRO A 110 -4.92 -5.74 -8.29
C PRO A 110 -5.60 -6.91 -7.56
N ILE A 111 -6.85 -7.23 -7.92
CA ILE A 111 -7.59 -8.35 -7.32
C ILE A 111 -6.86 -9.67 -7.59
N LEU A 112 -6.44 -9.93 -8.83
CA LEU A 112 -5.74 -11.15 -9.19
C LEU A 112 -4.42 -11.31 -8.43
N ILE A 113 -3.66 -10.22 -8.27
CA ILE A 113 -2.42 -10.20 -7.49
C ILE A 113 -2.71 -10.55 -6.03
N TRP A 114 -3.74 -9.94 -5.43
CA TRP A 114 -4.15 -10.25 -4.05
C TRP A 114 -4.56 -11.70 -3.86
N VAL A 115 -5.35 -12.26 -4.79
CA VAL A 115 -5.71 -13.68 -4.75
C VAL A 115 -4.47 -14.56 -4.79
N GLY A 116 -3.49 -14.26 -5.65
CA GLY A 116 -2.22 -14.99 -5.71
C GLY A 116 -1.44 -14.95 -4.40
N LEU A 117 -1.32 -13.76 -3.79
CA LEU A 117 -0.63 -13.58 -2.50
C LEU A 117 -1.34 -14.32 -1.36
N ILE A 118 -2.67 -14.31 -1.33
CA ILE A 118 -3.49 -15.03 -0.34
C ILE A 118 -3.28 -16.54 -0.48
N VAL A 119 -3.37 -17.08 -1.71
CA VAL A 119 -3.14 -18.51 -1.95
C VAL A 119 -1.73 -18.90 -1.54
N TRP A 120 -0.74 -18.07 -1.79
CA TRP A 120 0.64 -18.33 -1.40
C TRP A 120 0.81 -18.41 0.12
N VAL A 121 0.35 -17.41 0.87
CA VAL A 121 0.51 -17.43 2.34
C VAL A 121 -0.29 -18.58 2.97
N LEU A 122 -1.50 -18.86 2.47
CA LEU A 122 -2.30 -19.99 2.94
C LEU A 122 -1.62 -21.32 2.66
N LYS A 123 -1.00 -21.48 1.48
CA LYS A 123 -0.25 -22.67 1.14
C LYS A 123 0.90 -22.91 2.13
N VAL A 124 1.67 -21.87 2.44
CA VAL A 124 2.81 -21.97 3.39
C VAL A 124 2.36 -22.23 4.83
N LEU A 125 1.16 -21.79 5.22
CA LEU A 125 0.63 -22.00 6.56
C LEU A 125 -0.03 -23.36 6.77
N LEU A 126 -0.63 -23.93 5.72
CA LEU A 126 -1.46 -25.13 5.81
C LEU A 126 -0.80 -26.40 5.27
N PHE A 127 0.30 -26.26 4.51
CA PHE A 127 1.03 -27.35 3.86
C PHE A 127 2.54 -27.14 3.97
#